data_AF-A0A068YNV0-F1
#
_entry.id   AF-A0A068YNV0-F1
#
_cell.length_a   1.000
_cell.length_b   1.000
_cell.length_c   1.000
_cell.angle_alpha   90.00
_cell.angle_beta   90.00
_cell.angle_gamma   90.00
#
_symmetry.space_group_name_H-M   'P 1'
#
loop_
_entity.id
_entity.type
_entity.pdbx_description
1 polymer ?
#
loop_
_entity_poly.entity_id
_entity_poly.type
_entity_poly.pdbx_seq_one_letter_code
_entity_poly.pdbx_strand_id
1 'polypeptide(L)'
;MSCLQLGVFTEGQARTLRPRLKASLPEGSWSFESSGDSARWIIYMGKYISQAAMNRKRQMLAQLGLPFEPPLSPMLNPGLSLGSFASRAEAEEALAQMNQRGLRSAKVVLEQPELPSLWLRLPTADAALRTKLDALKPQLAGKAVQACD
;
A
#
# COMPACT_ATOMS: atom_id res chain seq x y z
N MET A 1 -27.63 14.87 12.04
CA MET A 1 -26.65 13.78 12.20
C MET A 1 -25.34 14.26 11.61
N SER A 2 -24.21 14.11 12.29
CA SER A 2 -22.91 14.59 11.81
C SER A 2 -22.07 13.42 11.30
N CYS A 3 -21.37 13.61 10.18
CA CYS A 3 -20.34 12.66 9.74
C CYS A 3 -19.12 12.78 10.65
N LEU A 4 -18.59 11.65 11.11
CA LEU A 4 -17.36 11.58 11.90
C LEU A 4 -16.34 10.68 11.19
N GLN A 5 -15.07 11.03 11.31
CA GLN A 5 -13.97 10.20 10.84
C GLN A 5 -12.86 10.09 11.89
N LEU A 6 -12.10 9.01 11.82
CA LEU A 6 -10.96 8.72 12.70
C LEU A 6 -9.87 8.04 11.89
N GLY A 7 -8.60 8.37 12.12
CA GLY A 7 -7.50 7.84 11.32
C GLY A 7 -6.22 8.66 11.49
N VAL A 8 -5.13 8.36 10.77
CA VAL A 8 -4.96 7.29 9.76
C VAL A 8 -4.55 5.95 10.37
N PHE A 9 -5.15 4.85 9.88
CA PHE A 9 -4.82 3.48 10.22
C PHE A 9 -4.01 2.82 9.10
N THR A 10 -3.12 1.88 9.46
CA THR A 10 -2.56 0.94 8.48
C THR A 10 -3.57 -0.15 8.14
N GLU A 11 -3.43 -0.85 7.02
CA GLU A 11 -4.25 -2.04 6.74
C GLU A 11 -4.13 -3.11 7.83
N GLY A 12 -2.96 -3.26 8.46
CA GLY A 12 -2.80 -4.16 9.62
C GLY A 12 -3.69 -3.79 10.81
N GLN A 13 -3.74 -2.49 11.14
CA GLN A 13 -4.60 -1.98 12.20
C GLN A 13 -6.08 -2.11 11.84
N ALA A 14 -6.45 -1.75 10.61
CA ALA A 14 -7.82 -1.89 10.11
C ALA A 14 -8.30 -3.34 10.12
N ARG A 15 -7.48 -4.30 9.65
CA ARG A 15 -7.78 -5.74 9.74
C ARG A 15 -8.07 -6.20 11.17
N THR A 16 -7.30 -5.72 12.13
CA THR A 16 -7.48 -6.07 13.56
C THR A 16 -8.74 -5.41 14.14
N LEU A 17 -9.10 -4.21 13.69
CA LEU A 17 -10.26 -3.44 14.17
C LEU A 17 -11.58 -3.90 13.57
N ARG A 18 -11.60 -4.27 12.28
CA ARG A 18 -12.80 -4.70 11.53
C ARG A 18 -13.71 -5.66 12.32
N PRO A 19 -13.23 -6.80 12.88
CA PRO A 19 -14.11 -7.71 13.63
C PRO A 19 -14.73 -7.09 14.88
N ARG A 20 -14.00 -6.20 15.57
CA ARG A 20 -14.48 -5.54 16.79
C ARG A 20 -15.51 -4.47 16.47
N LEU A 21 -15.28 -3.70 15.40
CA LEU A 21 -16.24 -2.74 14.88
C LEU A 21 -17.54 -3.44 14.44
N LYS A 22 -17.44 -4.58 13.74
CA LYS A 22 -18.62 -5.39 13.37
C LYS A 22 -19.41 -5.89 14.57
N ALA A 23 -18.75 -6.22 15.68
CA ALA A 23 -19.41 -6.72 16.88
C ALA A 23 -20.14 -5.61 17.66
N SER A 24 -19.67 -4.37 17.59
CA SER A 24 -20.19 -3.26 18.41
C SER A 24 -21.05 -2.26 17.62
N LEU A 25 -20.77 -2.05 16.34
CA LEU A 25 -21.42 -1.07 15.49
C LEU A 25 -22.36 -1.74 14.49
N PRO A 26 -23.51 -1.12 14.16
CA PRO A 26 -24.40 -1.62 13.12
C PRO A 26 -23.69 -1.79 11.77
N GLU A 27 -24.10 -2.79 11.01
CA GLU A 27 -23.61 -2.99 9.65
C GLU A 27 -24.02 -1.79 8.77
N GLY A 28 -23.10 -1.35 7.89
CA GLY A 28 -23.31 -0.19 7.03
C GLY A 28 -23.22 1.17 7.72
N SER A 29 -23.06 1.24 9.05
CA SER A 29 -22.91 2.52 9.76
C SER A 29 -21.48 3.06 9.75
N TRP A 30 -20.53 2.33 9.18
CA TRP A 30 -19.11 2.69 9.13
C TRP A 30 -18.40 2.04 7.94
N SER A 31 -17.30 2.65 7.50
CA SER A 31 -16.43 2.17 6.41
C SER A 31 -14.96 2.52 6.72
N PHE A 32 -14.02 1.76 6.14
CA PHE A 32 -12.63 2.21 6.03
C PHE A 32 -12.41 2.79 4.62
N GLU A 33 -12.01 4.05 4.55
CA GLU A 33 -11.71 4.78 3.30
C GLU A 33 -10.21 5.06 3.23
N SER A 34 -9.55 4.69 2.13
CA SER A 34 -8.12 4.99 1.94
C SER A 34 -7.95 6.39 1.35
N SER A 35 -7.14 7.23 2.00
CA SER A 35 -6.81 8.58 1.55
C SER A 35 -5.38 8.72 1.00
N GLY A 36 -4.65 7.63 0.78
CA GLY A 36 -3.22 7.71 0.52
C GLY A 36 -2.63 6.50 -0.19
N ASP A 37 -1.33 6.62 -0.48
CA ASP A 37 -0.59 5.71 -1.34
C ASP A 37 -0.62 4.26 -0.85
N SER A 38 -0.95 3.35 -1.76
CA SER A 38 -0.79 1.92 -1.55
C SER A 38 0.69 1.56 -1.48
N ALA A 39 1.03 0.45 -0.79
CA ALA A 39 2.39 -0.10 -0.86
C ALA A 39 2.85 -0.19 -2.32
N ARG A 40 4.08 0.25 -2.58
CA ARG A 40 4.68 0.17 -3.91
C ARG A 40 5.72 -0.94 -3.92
N TRP A 41 5.33 -2.07 -4.48
CA TRP A 41 6.24 -3.17 -4.81
C TRP A 41 6.76 -2.99 -6.22
N ILE A 42 8.03 -3.23 -6.46
CA ILE A 42 8.61 -3.16 -7.80
C ILE A 42 9.34 -4.45 -8.15
N ILE A 43 9.44 -4.74 -9.44
CA ILE A 43 10.38 -5.72 -9.96
C ILE A 43 11.70 -4.98 -10.19
N TYR A 44 12.65 -5.19 -9.29
CA TYR A 44 13.89 -4.42 -9.21
C TYR A 44 15.09 -5.17 -9.79
N MET A 45 15.95 -4.44 -10.50
CA MET A 45 17.19 -4.93 -11.09
C MET A 45 18.35 -3.97 -10.76
N GLY A 46 19.27 -4.39 -9.89
CA GLY A 46 20.40 -3.58 -9.40
C GLY A 46 20.87 -4.02 -8.01
N LYS A 47 21.71 -3.25 -7.30
CA LYS A 47 22.36 -1.99 -7.71
C LYS A 47 23.50 -2.24 -8.68
N TYR A 48 23.68 -1.36 -9.67
CA TYR A 48 24.79 -1.49 -10.61
C TYR A 48 26.05 -0.79 -10.12
N ILE A 49 27.20 -1.46 -10.27
CA ILE A 49 28.51 -0.90 -9.91
C ILE A 49 29.01 0.15 -10.90
N SER A 50 28.44 0.22 -12.11
CA SER A 50 28.83 1.18 -13.14
C SER A 50 27.70 1.46 -14.13
N GLN A 51 27.77 2.62 -14.78
CA GLN A 51 26.82 3.01 -15.82
C GLN A 51 26.85 2.06 -17.02
N ALA A 52 28.03 1.51 -17.35
CA ALA A 52 28.19 0.53 -18.42
C ALA A 52 27.43 -0.77 -18.13
N ALA A 53 27.49 -1.28 -16.89
CA ALA A 53 26.74 -2.46 -16.48
C ALA A 53 25.21 -2.21 -16.59
N MET A 54 24.76 -1.03 -16.16
CA MET A 54 23.36 -0.61 -16.30
C MET A 54 22.92 -0.47 -17.76
N ASN A 55 23.76 0.11 -18.63
CA ASN A 55 23.49 0.25 -20.06
C ASN A 55 23.32 -1.10 -20.76
N ARG A 56 24.19 -2.07 -20.47
CA ARG A 56 24.04 -3.44 -21.01
C ARG A 56 22.71 -4.07 -20.61
N LYS A 57 22.29 -3.85 -19.37
CA LYS A 57 20.99 -4.32 -18.89
C LYS A 57 19.81 -3.61 -19.55
N ARG A 58 19.89 -2.29 -19.79
CA ARG A 58 18.87 -1.56 -20.57
C ARG A 58 18.71 -2.11 -21.99
N GLN A 59 19.82 -2.39 -22.67
CA GLN A 59 19.80 -2.99 -24.01
C GLN A 59 19.16 -4.38 -24.01
N MET A 60 19.50 -5.23 -23.04
CA MET A 60 18.86 -6.53 -22.85
C MET A 60 17.34 -6.37 -22.65
N LEU A 61 16.90 -5.47 -21.78
CA LEU A 61 15.46 -5.26 -21.52
C LEU A 61 14.73 -4.75 -22.77
N ALA A 62 15.36 -3.86 -23.55
CA ALA A 62 14.81 -3.40 -24.82
C ALA A 62 14.66 -4.54 -25.84
N GLN A 63 15.64 -5.45 -25.95
CA GLN A 63 15.54 -6.65 -26.81
C GLN A 63 14.41 -7.59 -26.38
N LEU A 64 14.16 -7.69 -25.07
CA LEU A 64 13.05 -8.46 -24.52
C LEU A 64 11.69 -7.74 -24.63
N GLY A 65 11.67 -6.49 -25.07
CA GLY A 65 10.46 -5.66 -25.09
C GLY A 65 9.87 -5.45 -23.70
N LEU A 66 10.72 -5.32 -22.67
CA LEU A 66 10.33 -5.07 -21.29
C LEU A 66 10.57 -3.59 -20.95
N PRO A 67 9.54 -2.85 -20.49
CA PRO A 67 9.71 -1.47 -20.07
C PRO A 67 10.54 -1.40 -18.78
N PHE A 68 11.21 -0.27 -18.58
CA PHE A 68 11.92 0.00 -17.33
C PHE A 68 11.92 1.49 -17.02
N GLU A 69 12.01 1.81 -15.74
CA GLU A 69 12.08 3.15 -15.19
C GLU A 69 13.11 3.21 -14.04
N PRO A 70 13.64 4.40 -13.68
CA PRO A 70 14.42 4.53 -12.46
C PRO A 70 13.54 4.25 -11.22
N PRO A 71 14.05 3.55 -10.19
CA PRO A 71 13.41 3.46 -8.89
C PRO A 71 13.15 4.84 -8.29
N LEU A 72 11.97 5.02 -7.68
CA LEU A 72 11.63 6.22 -6.91
C LEU A 72 12.50 6.35 -5.66
N SER A 73 12.82 5.22 -5.01
CA SER A 73 13.65 5.25 -3.81
C SER A 73 15.12 5.50 -4.17
N PRO A 74 15.76 6.59 -3.66
CA PRO A 74 17.18 6.84 -3.88
C PRO A 74 18.07 5.69 -3.37
N MET A 75 17.59 4.95 -2.37
CA MET A 75 18.28 3.79 -1.82
C MET A 75 18.38 2.61 -2.80
N LEU A 76 17.65 2.62 -3.91
CA LEU A 76 17.70 1.61 -4.96
C LEU A 76 18.47 2.09 -6.20
N ASN A 77 18.99 3.32 -6.18
CA ASN A 77 19.82 3.84 -7.26
C ASN A 77 21.31 3.49 -7.07
N PRO A 78 22.08 3.29 -8.16
CA PRO A 78 21.63 3.15 -9.54
C PRO A 78 21.00 1.77 -9.82
N GLY A 79 19.76 1.76 -10.28
CA GLY A 79 18.98 0.54 -10.51
C GLY A 79 17.85 0.75 -11.50
N LEU A 80 17.13 -0.32 -11.80
CA LEU A 80 16.02 -0.34 -12.75
C LEU A 80 14.78 -0.96 -12.07
N SER A 81 13.63 -0.32 -12.22
CA SER A 81 12.31 -0.88 -11.94
C SER A 81 11.70 -1.36 -13.26
N LEU A 82 11.12 -2.55 -13.28
CA LEU A 82 10.43 -3.13 -14.45
C LEU A 82 8.91 -3.09 -14.29
N GLY A 83 8.41 -2.22 -13.40
CA GLY A 83 7.00 -2.06 -13.11
C GLY A 83 6.73 -2.00 -11.60
N SER A 84 5.55 -1.49 -11.26
CA SER A 84 5.09 -1.29 -9.89
C SER A 84 3.73 -1.93 -9.64
N PHE A 85 3.55 -2.44 -8.43
CA PHE A 85 2.42 -3.26 -8.03
C PHE A 85 1.96 -2.89 -6.62
N ALA A 86 0.66 -3.07 -6.35
CA ALA A 86 0.07 -2.76 -5.04
C ALA A 86 0.38 -3.85 -4.01
N SER A 87 0.69 -5.07 -4.46
CA SER A 87 1.02 -6.19 -3.60
C SER A 87 2.26 -6.96 -4.05
N ARG A 88 2.88 -7.66 -3.09
CA ARG A 88 4.01 -8.55 -3.37
C ARG A 88 3.62 -9.70 -4.30
N ALA A 89 2.42 -10.25 -4.12
CA ALA A 89 1.94 -11.38 -4.91
C ALA A 89 1.81 -11.00 -6.40
N GLU A 90 1.17 -9.87 -6.70
CA GLU A 90 1.07 -9.33 -8.07
C GLU A 90 2.46 -9.12 -8.70
N ALA A 91 3.41 -8.58 -7.93
CA ALA A 91 4.78 -8.38 -8.40
C ALA A 91 5.50 -9.72 -8.66
N GLU A 92 5.28 -10.74 -7.83
CA GLU A 92 5.89 -12.07 -7.98
C GLU A 92 5.31 -12.81 -9.20
N GLU A 93 4.00 -12.71 -9.44
CA GLU A 93 3.35 -13.25 -10.64
C GLU A 93 3.86 -12.57 -11.92
N ALA A 94 3.93 -11.24 -11.92
CA ALA A 94 4.48 -10.49 -13.04
C ALA A 94 5.97 -10.84 -13.29
N LEU A 95 6.77 -11.00 -12.24
CA LEU A 95 8.16 -11.46 -12.35
C LEU A 95 8.24 -12.86 -12.97
N ALA A 96 7.36 -13.78 -12.58
CA ALA A 96 7.31 -15.12 -13.17
C ALA A 96 7.02 -15.08 -14.68
N GLN A 97 6.09 -14.22 -15.11
CA GLN A 97 5.80 -14.01 -16.54
C GLN A 97 6.99 -13.42 -17.29
N MET A 98 7.67 -12.41 -16.71
CA MET A 98 8.88 -11.85 -17.32
C MET A 98 10.02 -12.87 -17.38
N ASN A 99 10.11 -13.77 -16.39
CA ASN A 99 11.08 -14.86 -16.40
C ASN A 99 10.81 -15.81 -17.58
N GLN A 100 9.56 -16.12 -17.91
CA GLN A 100 9.28 -16.94 -19.11
C GLN A 100 9.76 -16.26 -20.41
N ARG A 101 9.79 -14.92 -20.43
CA ARG A 101 10.33 -14.12 -21.55
C ARG A 101 11.86 -13.97 -21.54
N GLY A 102 12.58 -14.63 -20.63
CA GLY A 102 14.04 -14.62 -20.58
C GLY A 102 14.65 -13.64 -19.56
N LEU A 103 13.84 -12.97 -18.73
CA LEU A 103 14.37 -12.24 -17.57
C LEU A 103 14.92 -13.22 -16.52
N ARG A 104 16.08 -12.93 -15.95
CA ARG A 104 16.72 -13.80 -14.93
C ARG A 104 17.42 -13.03 -13.80
N SER A 105 17.57 -11.71 -13.91
CA SER A 105 18.40 -10.91 -13.00
C SER A 105 17.63 -9.93 -12.12
N ALA A 106 16.29 -10.05 -12.02
CA ALA A 106 15.44 -9.17 -11.24
C ALA A 106 14.84 -9.86 -10.00
N LYS A 107 14.41 -9.07 -9.03
CA LYS A 107 13.77 -9.52 -7.79
C LYS A 107 12.66 -8.59 -7.38
N VAL A 108 11.67 -9.11 -6.65
CA VAL A 108 10.61 -8.27 -6.06
C VAL A 108 11.16 -7.56 -4.82
N VAL A 109 10.96 -6.24 -4.74
CA VAL A 109 11.39 -5.40 -3.62
C VAL A 109 10.26 -4.45 -3.24
N LEU A 110 10.09 -4.23 -1.93
CA LEU A 110 9.24 -3.16 -1.42
C LEU A 110 9.99 -1.83 -1.58
N GLU A 111 9.55 -0.99 -2.52
CA GLU A 111 10.15 0.32 -2.76
C GLU A 111 9.60 1.38 -1.80
N GLN A 112 8.29 1.35 -1.55
CA GLN A 112 7.61 2.22 -0.61
C GLN A 112 6.66 1.39 0.25
N PRO A 113 6.83 1.36 1.58
CA PRO A 113 5.86 0.71 2.45
C PRO A 113 4.51 1.41 2.37
N GLU A 114 3.43 0.65 2.59
CA GLU A 114 2.11 1.24 2.84
C GLU A 114 2.24 2.20 4.02
N LEU A 115 1.89 3.46 3.81
CA LEU A 115 1.75 4.41 4.89
C LEU A 115 0.35 4.28 5.48
N PRO A 116 0.17 4.52 6.79
CA PRO A 116 -1.16 4.62 7.36
C PRO A 116 -1.98 5.63 6.54
N SER A 117 -3.04 5.17 5.89
CA SER A 117 -3.88 5.99 5.00
C SER A 117 -5.36 5.71 5.16
N LEU A 118 -5.75 4.77 6.02
CA LEU A 118 -7.14 4.40 6.19
C LEU A 118 -7.83 5.29 7.23
N TRP A 119 -8.96 5.85 6.84
CA TRP A 119 -9.89 6.56 7.71
C TRP A 119 -11.07 5.65 8.01
N LEU A 120 -11.36 5.45 9.29
CA LEU A 120 -12.65 4.93 9.73
C LEU A 120 -13.67 6.06 9.63
N ARG A 121 -14.61 5.98 8.69
CA ARG A 121 -15.68 6.96 8.50
C ARG A 121 -16.99 6.41 9.04
N LEU A 122 -17.74 7.27 9.73
CA LEU A 122 -19.10 7.04 10.22
C LEU A 122 -20.00 8.11 9.59
N PRO A 123 -20.69 7.81 8.48
CA PRO A 123 -21.50 8.79 7.74
C PRO A 123 -22.60 9.43 8.59
N THR A 124 -23.16 8.66 9.52
CA THR A 124 -24.24 9.08 10.42
C THR A 124 -23.88 8.71 11.85
N ALA A 125 -23.26 9.63 12.59
CA ALA A 125 -22.96 9.44 14.01
C ALA A 125 -24.06 10.01 14.90
N ASP A 126 -25.10 9.21 15.14
CA ASP A 126 -26.11 9.50 16.15
C ASP A 126 -25.58 9.31 17.59
N ALA A 127 -26.37 9.69 18.60
CA ALA A 127 -25.94 9.65 20.00
C ALA A 127 -25.59 8.23 20.46
N ALA A 128 -26.36 7.22 20.06
CA ALA A 128 -26.12 5.83 20.42
C ALA A 128 -24.83 5.30 19.79
N LEU A 129 -24.54 5.68 18.54
CA LEU A 129 -23.33 5.31 17.82
C LEU A 129 -22.09 5.99 18.43
N ARG A 130 -22.21 7.25 18.87
CA ARG A 130 -21.14 7.95 19.60
C ARG A 130 -20.79 7.26 20.92
N THR A 131 -21.79 6.85 21.71
CA THR A 131 -21.54 6.11 22.96
C THR A 131 -20.82 4.78 22.70
N LYS A 132 -21.21 4.06 21.64
CA LYS A 132 -20.54 2.82 21.24
C LYS A 132 -19.10 3.07 20.77
N LEU A 133 -18.87 4.15 20.03
CA LEU A 133 -17.54 4.57 19.59
C LEU A 133 -16.64 4.96 20.77
N ASP A 134 -17.20 5.65 21.77
CA ASP A 134 -16.50 6.01 23.00
C ASP A 134 -16.03 4.78 23.79
N ALA A 135 -16.87 3.73 23.86
CA ALA A 135 -16.49 2.46 24.48
C ALA A 135 -15.33 1.74 23.74
N LEU A 136 -15.15 2.03 22.44
CA LEU A 136 -14.08 1.47 21.61
C LEU A 136 -12.79 2.29 21.62
N LYS A 137 -12.76 3.48 22.24
CA LYS A 137 -11.57 4.36 22.34
C LYS A 137 -10.26 3.65 22.71
N PRO A 138 -10.22 2.72 23.69
CA PRO A 138 -8.99 1.99 24.03
C PRO A 138 -8.44 1.15 22.87
N GLN A 139 -9.30 0.73 21.95
CA GLN A 139 -8.97 -0.13 20.82
C GLN A 139 -8.60 0.68 19.57
N LEU A 140 -9.07 1.93 19.47
CA LEU A 140 -8.81 2.85 18.36
C LEU A 140 -7.39 3.45 18.36
N ALA A 141 -6.46 2.87 19.14
CA ALA A 141 -5.05 3.26 19.21
C ALA A 141 -4.84 4.78 19.42
N GLY A 142 -5.71 5.40 20.24
CA GLY A 142 -5.65 6.83 20.57
C GLY A 142 -5.96 7.79 19.41
N LYS A 143 -6.56 7.31 18.31
CA LYS A 143 -6.87 8.14 17.14
C LYS A 143 -7.99 9.12 17.48
N ALA A 144 -7.78 10.40 17.15
CA ALA A 144 -8.74 11.46 17.40
C ALA A 144 -9.97 11.32 16.49
N VAL A 145 -11.15 11.62 17.05
CA VAL A 145 -12.39 11.75 16.29
C VAL A 145 -12.47 13.17 15.75
N GLN A 146 -12.77 13.31 14.47
CA GLN A 146 -12.99 14.61 13.84
C GLN A 146 -14.26 14.59 12.98
N ALA A 147 -14.79 15.77 12.66
CA ALA A 147 -15.84 15.88 11.65
C ALA A 147 -15.28 15.47 10.29
N CYS A 148 -16.13 14.90 9.43
CA CYS A 148 -15.75 14.74 8.03
C CYS A 148 -15.67 16.10 7.35
N ASP A 149 -14.68 16.26 6.46
CA ASP A 149 -14.62 17.37 5.51
C ASP A 149 -15.64 17.19 4.38
#